data_AF-A0A0Q9R9E6-F1
#
_entry.id   AF-A0A0Q9R9E6-F1
#
_cell.length_a   1.000
_cell.length_b   1.000
_cell.length_c   1.000
_cell.angle_alpha   90.00
_cell.angle_beta   90.00
_cell.angle_gamma   90.00
#
_symmetry.space_group_name_H-M   'P 1'
#
loop_
_entity.id
_entity.type
_entity.pdbx_description
1 polymer ?
#
loop_
_entity_poly.entity_id
_entity_poly.type
_entity_poly.pdbx_seq_one_letter_code
_entity_poly.pdbx_strand_id
1 'polypeptide(L)'
;MTLSELVDRIERISAREAGVVVVYPSVRTILTEGNYLLLDRPDWREAQAQCTEVWYCEQDENLRLDRLIQRHILFGKGPAAAAEWVERVDEPNARLIEATKSRADLVIRVE
;
A
#
# COMPACT_ATOMS: atom_id res chain seq x y z
N MET A 1 16.77 6.17 4.07
CA MET A 1 15.91 7.03 3.25
C MET A 1 14.57 7.13 3.96
N THR A 2 14.12 8.34 4.27
CA THR A 2 12.79 8.57 4.85
C THR A 2 11.74 8.63 3.75
N LEU A 3 10.46 8.46 4.11
CA LEU A 3 9.36 8.60 3.14
C LEU A 3 9.31 10.03 2.54
N SER A 4 9.69 11.06 3.31
CA SER A 4 9.72 12.44 2.81
C SER A 4 10.82 12.64 1.76
N GLU A 5 12.02 12.08 1.97
CA GLU A 5 13.11 12.11 0.99
C GLU A 5 12.74 11.42 -0.33
N LEU A 6 11.88 10.38 -0.27
CA LEU A 6 11.35 9.72 -1.45
C LEU A 6 10.32 10.60 -2.17
N VAL A 7 9.36 11.15 -1.42
CA VAL A 7 8.27 11.98 -1.96
C VAL A 7 8.81 13.24 -2.63
N ASP A 8 9.84 13.88 -2.05
CA ASP A 8 10.47 15.08 -2.61
C ASP A 8 11.19 14.81 -3.96
N ARG A 9 11.57 13.55 -4.22
CA ARG A 9 12.20 13.12 -5.48
C ARG A 9 11.20 12.73 -6.57
N ILE A 10 9.91 12.63 -6.24
CA ILE A 10 8.88 12.15 -7.16
C ILE A 10 7.96 13.30 -7.51
N GLU A 11 8.04 13.78 -8.75
CA GLU A 11 6.98 14.63 -9.29
C GLU A 11 5.71 13.78 -9.42
N ARG A 12 4.72 14.07 -8.57
CA ARG A 12 3.44 13.35 -8.57
C ARG A 12 2.64 13.68 -9.84
N ILE A 13 2.85 12.90 -10.90
CA ILE A 13 1.98 12.90 -12.08
C ILE A 13 0.89 11.85 -11.85
N SER A 14 -0.20 12.27 -11.22
CA SER A 14 -1.40 11.43 -11.05
C SER A 14 -2.56 12.07 -11.80
N ALA A 15 -2.58 11.97 -13.12
CA ALA A 15 -3.81 12.18 -13.88
C ALA A 15 -4.54 10.83 -13.94
N ARG A 16 -5.45 10.60 -12.99
CA ARG A 16 -6.43 9.50 -13.08
C ARG A 16 -7.63 10.02 -13.87
N GLU A 17 -7.70 9.68 -15.14
CA GLU A 17 -8.92 9.83 -15.95
C GLU A 17 -9.48 8.45 -16.25
N ALA A 18 -10.73 8.18 -15.85
CA ALA A 18 -11.44 6.92 -16.13
C ALA A 18 -10.67 5.62 -15.78
N GLY A 19 -9.80 5.63 -14.78
CA GLY A 19 -9.00 4.46 -14.36
C GLY A 19 -7.69 4.28 -15.15
N VAL A 20 -7.36 5.20 -16.04
CA VAL A 20 -6.10 5.22 -16.79
C VAL A 20 -5.15 6.24 -16.16
N VAL A 21 -3.88 5.87 -16.06
CA VAL A 21 -2.78 6.77 -15.70
C VAL A 21 -1.93 7.02 -16.94
N VAL A 22 -1.83 8.27 -17.36
CA VAL A 22 -1.00 8.66 -18.52
C VAL A 22 0.46 8.75 -18.07
N VAL A 23 1.35 8.02 -18.76
CA VAL A 23 2.80 8.08 -18.56
C VAL A 23 3.43 8.79 -19.75
N TYR A 24 3.97 9.99 -19.52
CA TYR A 24 4.67 10.73 -20.57
C TYR A 24 6.07 10.18 -20.81
N PRO A 25 6.62 10.29 -22.04
CA PRO A 25 7.99 9.84 -22.33
C PRO A 25 9.09 10.51 -21.49
N SER A 26 8.81 11.67 -20.88
CA SER A 26 9.73 12.37 -19.98
C SER A 26 9.80 11.77 -18.59
N VAL A 27 8.85 10.91 -18.20
CA VAL A 27 8.81 10.26 -16.88
C VAL A 27 9.97 9.28 -16.77
N ARG A 28 10.84 9.49 -15.78
CA ARG A 28 12.00 8.63 -15.51
C ARG A 28 11.77 7.62 -14.39
N THR A 29 10.80 7.89 -13.52
CA THR A 29 10.50 7.08 -12.33
C THR A 29 8.99 6.96 -12.20
N ILE A 30 8.51 5.72 -12.03
CA ILE A 30 7.12 5.43 -11.72
C ILE A 30 7.08 4.82 -10.32
N LEU A 31 6.33 5.45 -9.42
CA LEU A 31 5.97 4.84 -8.16
C LEU A 31 4.55 4.29 -8.28
N THR A 32 4.40 3.00 -8.03
CA THR A 32 3.11 2.34 -7.91
C THR A 32 2.92 1.83 -6.49
N GLU A 33 1.68 1.72 -6.06
CA GLU A 33 1.30 1.24 -4.74
C GLU A 33 0.31 0.09 -4.84
N GLY A 34 0.40 -0.85 -3.91
CA GLY A 34 -0.50 -1.99 -3.86
C GLY A 34 -0.15 -2.95 -2.73
N ASN A 35 -1.17 -3.50 -2.12
CA ASN A 35 -1.02 -4.39 -0.95
C ASN A 35 -0.28 -5.69 -1.26
N TYR A 36 -0.37 -6.19 -2.50
CA TYR A 36 0.01 -7.56 -2.84
C TYR A 36 1.20 -7.65 -3.80
N LEU A 37 1.96 -6.55 -3.99
CA LEU A 37 3.12 -6.53 -4.88
C LEU A 37 4.24 -7.51 -4.45
N LEU A 38 4.24 -7.95 -3.19
CA LEU A 38 5.17 -8.94 -2.65
C LEU A 38 4.54 -10.34 -2.52
N LEU A 39 3.27 -10.52 -2.89
CA LEU A 39 2.55 -11.77 -2.70
C LEU A 39 3.03 -12.83 -3.70
N ASP A 40 3.42 -14.00 -3.19
CA ASP A 40 3.95 -15.08 -4.02
C ASP A 40 2.86 -15.91 -4.71
N ARG A 41 2.13 -15.29 -5.63
CA ARG A 41 1.08 -15.93 -6.45
C ARG A 41 1.24 -15.54 -7.91
N PRO A 42 0.80 -16.39 -8.87
CA PRO A 42 1.03 -16.17 -10.30
C PRO A 42 0.75 -14.73 -10.77
N ASP A 43 -0.48 -14.24 -10.56
CA ASP A 43 -0.89 -12.90 -11.01
C ASP A 43 -0.08 -11.77 -10.37
N TRP A 44 0.36 -11.95 -9.12
CA TRP A 44 1.12 -10.93 -8.38
C TRP A 44 2.61 -10.97 -8.69
N ARG A 45 3.16 -12.13 -9.05
CA ARG A 45 4.54 -12.26 -9.52
C ARG A 45 4.75 -11.49 -10.83
N GLU A 46 3.75 -11.48 -11.72
CA GLU A 46 3.81 -10.69 -12.95
C GLU A 46 3.91 -9.19 -12.66
N ALA A 47 3.08 -8.69 -11.72
CA ALA A 47 3.14 -7.30 -11.27
C ALA A 47 4.47 -6.97 -10.57
N GLN A 48 4.95 -7.85 -9.69
CA GLN A 48 6.25 -7.71 -9.02
C GLN A 48 7.39 -7.61 -10.05
N ALA A 49 7.37 -8.43 -11.10
CA ALA A 49 8.39 -8.45 -12.14
C ALA A 49 8.44 -7.18 -13.01
N GLN A 50 7.39 -6.35 -13.01
CA GLN A 50 7.40 -5.04 -13.67
C GLN A 50 8.08 -3.95 -12.82
N CYS A 51 8.36 -4.23 -11.55
CA CYS A 51 8.97 -3.28 -10.63
C CYS A 51 10.48 -3.53 -10.53
N THR A 52 11.28 -2.46 -10.61
CA THR A 52 12.73 -2.55 -10.40
C THR A 52 13.07 -2.81 -8.93
N GLU A 53 12.28 -2.22 -8.03
CA GLU A 53 12.36 -2.41 -6.58
C GLU A 53 10.94 -2.39 -6.00
N VAL A 54 10.69 -3.18 -4.95
CA VAL A 54 9.43 -3.22 -4.21
C VAL A 54 9.71 -3.06 -2.73
N TRP A 55 9.13 -2.01 -2.15
CA TRP A 55 9.38 -1.63 -0.76
C TRP A 55 8.18 -1.97 0.12
N TYR A 56 8.44 -2.44 1.34
CA TYR A 56 7.40 -2.68 2.35
C TYR A 56 7.29 -1.48 3.29
N CYS A 57 6.12 -0.88 3.35
CA CYS A 57 5.79 0.19 4.28
C CYS A 57 5.32 -0.41 5.61
N GLU A 58 6.20 -0.45 6.59
CA GLU A 58 5.90 -0.89 7.96
C GLU A 58 5.28 0.24 8.77
N GLN A 59 4.12 -0.03 9.37
CA GLN A 59 3.42 0.87 10.27
C GLN A 59 3.13 0.15 11.59
N ASP A 60 3.08 0.90 12.69
CA ASP A 60 2.59 0.38 13.97
C ASP A 60 1.20 -0.26 13.84
N GLU A 61 1.04 -1.44 14.42
CA GLU A 61 -0.16 -2.26 14.30
C GLU A 61 -1.39 -1.57 14.93
N ASN A 62 -1.23 -1.02 16.14
CA ASN A 62 -2.32 -0.37 16.86
C ASN A 62 -2.77 0.88 16.11
N LEU A 63 -1.81 1.69 15.64
CA LEU A 63 -2.08 2.87 14.84
C LEU A 63 -2.78 2.52 13.52
N ARG A 64 -2.39 1.42 12.86
CA ARG A 64 -3.07 0.93 11.65
C ARG A 64 -4.52 0.55 11.94
N LEU A 65 -4.76 -0.24 13.00
CA LEU A 65 -6.10 -0.66 13.40
C LEU A 65 -6.99 0.55 13.71
N ASP A 66 -6.50 1.49 14.50
CA ASP A 66 -7.23 2.71 14.84
C ASP A 66 -7.58 3.52 13.59
N ARG A 67 -6.60 3.75 12.69
CA ARG A 67 -6.84 4.48 11.43
C ARG A 67 -7.87 3.77 10.54
N LEU A 68 -7.85 2.43 10.47
CA LEU A 68 -8.82 1.67 9.68
C LEU A 68 -10.24 1.77 10.24
N ILE A 69 -10.40 1.63 11.56
CA ILE A 69 -11.71 1.76 12.22
C ILE A 69 -12.26 3.17 11.99
N GLN A 70 -11.45 4.21 12.22
CA GLN A 70 -11.87 5.60 12.01
C GLN A 70 -12.25 5.85 10.56
N ARG A 71 -11.49 5.32 9.59
CA ARG A 71 -11.81 5.41 8.16
C ARG A 71 -13.18 4.81 7.85
N HIS A 72 -13.47 3.62 8.36
CA HIS A 72 -14.78 2.97 8.17
C HIS A 72 -15.93 3.74 8.79
N ILE A 73 -15.72 4.35 9.97
CA ILE A 73 -16.70 5.23 10.61
C ILE A 73 -16.94 6.47 9.77
N LEU A 74 -15.88 7.11 9.27
CA LEU A 74 -15.98 8.27 8.39
C LEU A 74 -16.77 7.96 7.11
N PHE A 75 -16.69 6.72 6.60
CA PHE A 75 -17.49 6.26 5.46
C PHE A 75 -18.86 5.68 5.84
N GLY A 76 -19.31 5.89 7.09
CA GLY A 76 -20.70 5.68 7.50
C GLY A 76 -20.99 4.36 8.22
N LYS A 77 -19.99 3.54 8.54
CA LYS A 77 -20.21 2.36 9.41
C LYS A 77 -20.37 2.80 10.87
N GLY A 78 -21.27 2.15 11.61
CA GLY A 78 -21.31 2.30 13.07
C GLY A 78 -20.01 1.77 13.72
N PRO A 79 -19.57 2.29 14.89
CA PRO A 79 -18.28 1.93 15.48
C PRO A 79 -18.07 0.42 15.68
N ALA A 80 -19.07 -0.30 16.20
CA ALA A 80 -18.99 -1.75 16.37
C ALA A 80 -18.86 -2.51 15.03
N ALA A 81 -19.63 -2.10 14.02
CA ALA A 81 -19.56 -2.69 12.69
C ALA A 81 -18.25 -2.35 11.95
N ALA A 82 -17.65 -1.20 12.24
CA ALA A 82 -16.32 -0.83 11.74
C ALA A 82 -15.24 -1.72 12.37
N ALA A 83 -15.27 -1.91 13.69
CA ALA A 83 -14.33 -2.79 14.40
C ALA A 83 -14.44 -4.24 13.91
N GLU A 84 -15.67 -4.79 13.82
CA GLU A 84 -15.90 -6.14 13.31
C GLU A 84 -15.39 -6.30 11.86
N TRP A 85 -15.61 -5.28 11.02
CA TRP A 85 -15.12 -5.32 9.64
C TRP A 85 -13.58 -5.38 9.59
N VAL A 86 -12.91 -4.54 10.39
CA VAL A 86 -11.44 -4.54 10.46
C VAL A 86 -10.93 -5.91 10.89
N GLU A 87 -11.50 -6.50 11.94
CA GLU A 87 -11.10 -7.82 12.43
C GLU A 87 -11.32 -8.94 11.41
N ARG A 88 -12.45 -8.92 10.69
CA ARG A 88 -12.86 -10.02 9.81
C ARG A 88 -12.34 -9.90 8.38
N VAL A 89 -12.06 -8.69 7.90
CA VAL A 89 -11.73 -8.42 6.49
C VAL A 89 -10.34 -7.81 6.36
N ASP A 90 -10.07 -6.70 7.06
CA ASP A 90 -8.81 -5.99 6.89
C ASP A 90 -7.64 -6.74 7.54
N GLU A 91 -7.85 -7.34 8.72
CA GLU A 91 -6.79 -7.97 9.50
C GLU A 91 -6.26 -9.29 8.91
N PRO A 92 -7.09 -10.20 8.36
CA PRO A 92 -6.57 -11.36 7.61
C PRO A 92 -5.73 -10.94 6.40
N ASN A 93 -6.10 -9.85 5.74
CA ASN A 93 -5.32 -9.30 4.63
C ASN A 93 -4.00 -8.71 5.14
N ALA A 94 -4.02 -7.98 6.26
CA ALA A 94 -2.80 -7.45 6.88
C ALA A 94 -1.80 -8.57 7.21
N ARG A 95 -2.25 -9.66 7.84
CA ARG A 95 -1.40 -10.83 8.12
C ARG A 95 -0.84 -11.48 6.85
N LEU A 96 -1.66 -11.58 5.80
CA LEU A 96 -1.20 -12.10 4.50
C LEU A 96 -0.09 -11.22 3.91
N ILE A 97 -0.23 -9.91 4.00
CA ILE A 97 0.75 -8.92 3.49
C ILE A 97 2.02 -8.95 4.34
N GLU A 98 1.89 -8.96 5.67
CA GLU A 98 3.02 -8.99 6.60
C GLU A 98 3.90 -10.23 6.40
N ALA A 99 3.29 -11.40 6.13
CA ALA A 99 4.02 -12.63 5.84
C ALA A 99 4.92 -12.53 4.59
N THR A 100 4.71 -11.52 3.73
CA THR A 100 5.52 -11.27 2.53
C THR A 100 6.66 -10.27 2.74
N LYS A 101 6.75 -9.64 3.92
CA LYS A 101 7.70 -8.56 4.23
C LYS A 101 9.16 -8.92 3.91
N SER A 102 9.56 -10.17 4.13
CA SER A 102 10.93 -10.63 3.86
C SER A 102 11.32 -10.66 2.37
N ARG A 103 10.35 -10.47 1.47
CA ARG A 103 10.57 -10.40 0.01
C ARG A 103 10.81 -8.96 -0.48
N ALA A 104 10.70 -7.97 0.38
CA ALA A 104 10.90 -6.58 0.02
C ALA A 104 12.39 -6.27 -0.16
N ASP A 105 12.71 -5.42 -1.15
CA ASP A 105 14.06 -4.89 -1.33
C ASP A 105 14.45 -3.95 -0.18
N LEU A 106 13.45 -3.27 0.38
CA LEU A 106 13.60 -2.35 1.51
C LEU A 106 12.35 -2.35 2.40
N VAL A 107 12.54 -2.26 3.71
CA VAL A 107 11.48 -1.99 4.68
C VAL A 107 11.62 -0.56 5.17
N ILE A 108 10.57 0.24 4.99
CA ILE A 108 10.51 1.63 5.45
C ILE A 108 9.48 1.72 6.58
N ARG A 109 9.88 2.31 7.70
CA ARG A 109 8.94 2.66 8.78
C ARG A 109 8.23 3.95 8.45
N VAL A 110 6.91 3.94 8.58
CA VAL A 110 6.04 5.07 8.32
C VAL A 110 5.40 5.51 9.63
N GLU A 111 5.49 6.80 9.93
CA GLU A 111 4.93 7.43 11.12
C GLU A 111 3.45 7.84 10.92
#